data_AF-A0A8J5M4K2-F1
#
_entry.id   AF-A0A8J5M4K2-F1
#
_cell.length_a   1.000
_cell.length_b   1.000
_cell.length_c   1.000
_cell.angle_alpha   90.00
_cell.angle_beta   90.00
_cell.angle_gamma   90.00
#
_symmetry.space_group_name_H-M   'P 1'
#
loop_
_entity.id
_entity.type
_entity.pdbx_description
1 polymer ?
#
loop_
_entity_poly.entity_id
_entity_poly.type
_entity_poly.pdbx_seq_one_letter_code
_entity_poly.pdbx_strand_id
1 'polypeptide(L)'
;MNAAGAYTLLLSLSIALRGVDAWMMRTVTSYQAHVETYAPVWDDDNQVFVSGIPNSLSSGGNLTFNERYRATMDSVTTSSIEGALMYLQRDCIDLGADPTDESVNCQRKNNVSVITFLEVQIVQPNAALAEYQEQRYMYPEFCPFVAMEDGECAYADEQDNGDTSSERAQAFSADMVAPYYDTVWFSYPNSCVTSSWKNGKSNTCREQYPGGLCPFGTEPDGGNCTFSYKILGYLSIDQLVGITAINATSNSGSGSSSSSALDNVQKASTKYYNNYSAFCEAGNVEFHSYDQDKTLGLKNVTSIPFWENPSSLEANIAQLDKASRTVSDSELRSGIFATLATQISATSSSSGSTRSQPLALDLDGNSMSVWRDVDVYN
;
A
#
# COMPACT_ATOMS: atom_id res chain seq x y z
N MET A 1 55.94 -47.86 47.94
CA MET A 1 54.57 -47.76 48.50
C MET A 1 54.27 -46.28 48.70
N ASN A 2 53.14 -45.81 48.15
CA ASN A 2 52.47 -44.49 48.24
C ASN A 2 53.16 -43.32 47.49
N ALA A 3 52.61 -42.76 46.39
CA ALA A 3 51.36 -41.98 46.20
C ALA A 3 51.40 -40.64 46.96
N ALA A 4 51.04 -39.46 46.45
CA ALA A 4 50.53 -38.93 45.19
C ALA A 4 50.62 -37.37 45.31
N GLY A 5 50.43 -36.61 44.23
CA GLY A 5 50.02 -35.20 44.35
C GLY A 5 50.61 -34.24 43.33
N ALA A 6 50.11 -34.31 42.10
CA ALA A 6 50.28 -33.26 41.10
C ALA A 6 49.45 -32.03 41.48
N TYR A 7 50.09 -30.87 41.62
CA TYR A 7 49.41 -29.58 41.68
C TYR A 7 49.44 -28.93 40.29
N THR A 8 48.46 -29.28 39.47
CA THR A 8 48.16 -28.55 38.24
C THR A 8 47.27 -27.38 38.60
N LEU A 9 47.81 -26.17 38.54
CA LEU A 9 47.07 -24.93 38.74
C LEU A 9 46.19 -24.69 37.50
N LEU A 10 44.95 -25.19 37.51
CA LEU A 10 43.92 -24.82 36.54
C LEU A 10 43.40 -23.42 36.92
N LEU A 11 43.95 -22.38 36.29
CA LEU A 11 43.25 -21.11 36.18
C LEU A 11 42.06 -21.33 35.24
N SER A 12 40.90 -21.60 35.81
CA SER A 12 39.63 -21.45 35.11
C SER A 12 39.41 -19.96 34.87
N LEU A 13 39.91 -19.46 33.74
CA LEU A 13 39.45 -18.19 33.20
C LEU A 13 38.01 -18.41 32.72
N SER A 14 37.05 -18.27 33.64
CA SER A 14 35.65 -18.07 33.30
C SER A 14 35.58 -16.73 32.58
N ILE A 15 35.82 -16.75 31.27
CA ILE A 15 35.32 -15.71 30.38
C ILE A 15 33.81 -15.81 30.57
N ALA A 16 33.26 -14.91 31.39
CA ALA A 16 31.88 -14.52 31.22
C ALA A 16 31.80 -14.06 29.78
N LEU A 17 31.33 -14.95 28.90
CA LEU A 17 30.58 -14.54 27.73
C LEU A 17 29.46 -13.69 28.32
N ARG A 18 29.74 -12.38 28.44
CA ARG A 18 28.68 -11.39 28.39
C ARG A 18 27.96 -11.81 27.13
N GLY A 19 26.74 -12.34 27.30
CA GLY A 19 25.83 -12.43 26.19
C GLY A 19 25.92 -11.07 25.54
N VAL A 20 26.40 -11.05 24.31
CA VAL A 20 25.99 -9.97 23.43
C VAL A 20 24.48 -10.18 23.46
N ASP A 21 23.76 -9.39 24.27
CA ASP A 21 22.32 -9.30 24.12
C ASP A 21 22.16 -9.07 22.63
N ALA A 22 21.61 -10.07 21.94
CA ALA A 22 21.50 -10.05 20.49
C ALA A 22 20.67 -8.80 20.20
N TRP A 23 21.35 -7.73 19.80
CA TRP A 23 20.71 -6.48 19.47
C TRP A 23 19.63 -6.82 18.46
N MET A 24 18.40 -6.37 18.69
CA MET A 24 17.26 -6.68 17.86
C MET A 24 16.49 -5.38 17.67
N MET A 25 16.09 -5.12 16.43
CA MET A 25 15.22 -3.99 16.13
C MET A 25 13.94 -4.11 16.95
N ARG A 26 13.52 -2.99 17.56
CA ARG A 26 12.20 -2.93 18.17
C ARG A 26 11.16 -3.01 17.06
N THR A 27 10.05 -3.68 17.34
CA THR A 27 8.93 -3.74 16.41
C THR A 27 8.48 -2.33 16.02
N VAL A 28 8.43 -2.08 14.72
CA VAL A 28 7.90 -0.86 14.13
C VAL A 28 6.53 -1.15 13.57
N THR A 29 5.57 -0.28 13.88
CA THR A 29 4.23 -0.34 13.29
C THR A 29 4.17 0.64 12.13
N SER A 30 3.67 0.22 10.97
CA SER A 30 3.50 1.02 9.77
C SER A 30 2.07 0.96 9.27
N TYR A 31 1.50 2.10 8.89
CA TYR A 31 0.17 2.21 8.30
C TYR A 31 0.28 2.43 6.80
N GLN A 32 -0.34 1.55 6.03
CA GLN A 32 -0.10 1.43 4.59
C GLN A 32 -1.40 1.22 3.83
N ALA A 33 -1.33 1.42 2.53
CA ALA A 33 -2.41 1.26 1.58
C ALA A 33 -1.96 0.38 0.40
N HIS A 34 -2.90 -0.43 -0.10
CA HIS A 34 -2.70 -1.31 -1.23
C HIS A 34 -3.90 -1.18 -2.19
N VAL A 35 -3.63 -0.90 -3.46
CA VAL A 35 -4.68 -0.77 -4.48
C VAL A 35 -4.93 -2.13 -5.10
N GLU A 36 -6.15 -2.67 -4.93
CA GLU A 36 -6.44 -4.07 -5.23
C GLU A 36 -7.67 -4.24 -6.12
N THR A 37 -7.73 -5.39 -6.79
CA THR A 37 -8.88 -5.82 -7.60
C THR A 37 -10.08 -6.22 -6.76
N TYR A 38 -9.86 -6.90 -5.62
CA TYR A 38 -10.92 -7.51 -4.83
C TYR A 38 -10.97 -6.92 -3.43
N ALA A 39 -12.17 -6.51 -3.00
CA ALA A 39 -12.42 -6.10 -1.63
C ALA A 39 -12.07 -7.24 -0.64
N PRO A 40 -11.33 -6.97 0.45
CA PRO A 40 -11.14 -7.94 1.53
C PRO A 40 -12.45 -8.53 2.03
N VAL A 41 -12.41 -9.80 2.41
CA VAL A 41 -13.55 -10.51 2.99
C VAL A 41 -13.35 -10.69 4.49
N TRP A 42 -14.42 -10.51 5.26
CA TRP A 42 -14.41 -10.76 6.69
C TRP A 42 -14.41 -12.26 6.96
N ASP A 43 -13.48 -12.73 7.79
CA ASP A 43 -13.44 -14.09 8.30
C ASP A 43 -14.06 -14.12 9.70
N ASP A 44 -15.24 -14.73 9.83
CA ASP A 44 -15.98 -14.77 11.09
C ASP A 44 -15.29 -15.63 12.16
N ASP A 45 -14.52 -16.64 11.78
CA ASP A 45 -13.88 -17.53 12.77
C ASP A 45 -12.68 -16.84 13.44
N ASN A 46 -11.92 -16.06 12.66
CA ASN A 46 -10.70 -15.38 13.11
C ASN A 46 -10.91 -13.89 13.41
N GLN A 47 -12.11 -13.35 13.13
CA GLN A 47 -12.50 -11.96 13.38
C GLN A 47 -11.54 -10.94 12.74
N VAL A 48 -11.14 -11.20 11.50
CA VAL A 48 -10.23 -10.34 10.71
C VAL A 48 -10.64 -10.30 9.25
N PHE A 49 -10.26 -9.24 8.55
CA PHE A 49 -10.30 -9.22 7.09
C PHE A 49 -9.11 -9.99 6.50
N VAL A 50 -9.38 -10.75 5.43
CA VAL A 50 -8.37 -11.47 4.64
C VAL A 50 -8.59 -11.23 3.14
N SER A 51 -7.65 -11.68 2.30
CA SER A 51 -7.71 -11.46 0.86
C SER A 51 -9.06 -11.83 0.24
N GLY A 52 -9.58 -10.91 -0.57
CA GLY A 52 -10.84 -11.03 -1.28
C GLY A 52 -10.81 -11.89 -2.54
N ILE A 53 -9.67 -12.49 -2.87
CA ILE A 53 -9.55 -13.28 -4.10
C ILE A 53 -10.64 -14.37 -4.16
N PRO A 54 -11.34 -14.51 -5.29
CA PRO A 54 -12.40 -15.49 -5.41
C PRO A 54 -11.83 -16.91 -5.47
N ASN A 55 -12.57 -17.88 -4.90
CA ASN A 55 -12.17 -19.29 -4.91
C ASN A 55 -11.96 -19.85 -6.33
N SER A 56 -12.57 -19.23 -7.36
CA SER A 56 -12.39 -19.61 -8.76
C SER A 56 -10.97 -19.40 -9.29
N LEU A 57 -10.16 -18.56 -8.63
CA LEU A 57 -8.74 -18.37 -8.97
C LEU A 57 -7.82 -19.35 -8.24
N SER A 58 -8.35 -20.14 -7.31
CA SER A 58 -7.61 -21.20 -6.63
C SER A 58 -7.69 -22.50 -7.43
N SER A 59 -6.53 -23.05 -7.78
CA SER A 59 -6.45 -24.37 -8.43
C SER A 59 -6.88 -25.52 -7.50
N GLY A 60 -6.95 -25.29 -6.18
CA GLY A 60 -7.26 -26.29 -5.15
C GLY A 60 -8.71 -26.29 -4.65
N GLY A 61 -9.59 -25.45 -5.20
CA GLY A 61 -10.95 -25.26 -4.70
C GLY A 61 -11.07 -24.09 -3.72
N ASN A 62 -11.88 -24.23 -2.67
CA ASN A 62 -12.06 -23.14 -1.71
C ASN A 62 -10.76 -22.83 -0.97
N LEU A 63 -10.37 -21.56 -0.95
CA LEU A 63 -9.21 -21.10 -0.21
C LEU A 63 -9.46 -21.21 1.29
N THR A 64 -8.51 -21.80 1.99
CA THR A 64 -8.45 -21.82 3.44
C THR A 64 -8.12 -20.44 4.00
N PHE A 65 -8.39 -20.23 5.28
CA PHE A 65 -8.02 -19.00 5.98
C PHE A 65 -6.53 -18.65 5.79
N ASN A 66 -5.62 -19.61 6.01
CA ASN A 66 -4.17 -19.39 5.89
C ASN A 66 -3.76 -19.01 4.46
N GLU A 67 -4.43 -19.57 3.43
CA GLU A 67 -4.17 -19.18 2.04
C GLU A 67 -4.65 -17.77 1.75
N ARG A 68 -5.81 -17.35 2.27
CA ARG A 68 -6.31 -15.98 2.14
C ARG A 68 -5.46 -14.97 2.91
N TYR A 69 -5.04 -15.33 4.13
CA TYR A 69 -4.14 -14.52 4.93
C TYR A 69 -2.78 -14.35 4.24
N ARG A 70 -2.22 -15.42 3.67
CA ARG A 70 -0.98 -15.30 2.90
C ARG A 70 -1.16 -14.45 1.65
N ALA A 71 -2.26 -14.66 0.90
CA ALA A 71 -2.51 -14.01 -0.39
C ALA A 71 -2.50 -12.48 -0.33
N THR A 72 -2.92 -11.87 0.78
CA THR A 72 -2.89 -10.40 0.94
C THR A 72 -1.48 -9.82 0.83
N MET A 73 -0.48 -10.54 1.35
CA MET A 73 0.91 -10.09 1.42
C MET A 73 1.85 -11.05 0.70
N ASP A 74 1.39 -11.71 -0.37
CA ASP A 74 2.14 -12.77 -1.04
C ASP A 74 3.17 -12.25 -2.04
N SER A 75 4.20 -11.57 -1.55
CA SER A 75 5.19 -10.83 -2.34
C SER A 75 4.54 -9.66 -3.07
N VAL A 76 4.17 -8.64 -2.30
CA VAL A 76 3.41 -7.48 -2.78
C VAL A 76 4.16 -6.19 -2.53
N THR A 77 3.79 -5.18 -3.32
CA THR A 77 4.18 -3.80 -3.11
C THR A 77 3.01 -3.08 -2.45
N THR A 78 3.24 -2.43 -1.32
CA THR A 78 2.27 -1.50 -0.72
C THR A 78 2.83 -0.08 -0.76
N SER A 79 2.04 0.88 -0.28
CA SER A 79 2.45 2.27 -0.25
C SER A 79 1.87 3.02 0.94
N SER A 80 2.33 4.25 1.17
CA SER A 80 1.57 5.29 1.88
C SER A 80 0.19 5.51 1.23
N ILE A 81 -0.75 6.17 1.92
CA ILE A 81 -2.08 6.48 1.33
C ILE A 81 -1.92 7.41 0.11
N GLU A 82 -1.00 8.36 0.22
CA GLU A 82 -0.55 9.29 -0.82
C GLU A 82 -0.06 8.54 -2.05
N GLY A 83 0.81 7.54 -1.84
CA GLY A 83 1.30 6.66 -2.90
C GLY A 83 0.21 5.83 -3.57
N ALA A 84 -0.79 5.36 -2.82
CA ALA A 84 -1.92 4.63 -3.38
C ALA A 84 -2.78 5.52 -4.31
N LEU A 85 -3.04 6.76 -3.92
CA LEU A 85 -3.76 7.73 -4.76
C LEU A 85 -2.94 8.17 -5.97
N MET A 86 -1.62 8.37 -5.80
CA MET A 86 -0.71 8.62 -6.90
C MET A 86 -0.74 7.50 -7.94
N TYR A 87 -0.60 6.25 -7.49
CA TYR A 87 -0.66 5.06 -8.36
C TYR A 87 -1.99 4.96 -9.09
N LEU A 88 -3.09 5.14 -8.36
CA LEU A 88 -4.43 5.11 -8.94
C LEU A 88 -4.57 6.15 -10.06
N GLN A 89 -4.21 7.40 -9.79
CA GLN A 89 -4.33 8.50 -10.74
C GLN A 89 -3.42 8.34 -11.95
N ARG A 90 -2.15 8.01 -11.72
CA ARG A 90 -1.12 8.00 -12.75
C ARG A 90 -1.19 6.74 -13.62
N ASP A 91 -1.39 5.58 -13.00
CA ASP A 91 -1.12 4.30 -13.63
C ASP A 91 -2.38 3.46 -13.84
N CYS A 92 -3.49 3.73 -13.12
CA CYS A 92 -4.67 2.85 -13.17
C CYS A 92 -5.88 3.39 -13.93
N ILE A 93 -6.13 4.70 -13.90
CA ILE A 93 -7.39 5.29 -14.41
C ILE A 93 -7.26 6.01 -15.75
N ASP A 94 -6.05 6.41 -16.16
CA ASP A 94 -5.84 7.12 -17.43
C ASP A 94 -6.08 6.17 -18.61
N LEU A 95 -7.07 6.52 -19.45
CA LEU A 95 -7.44 5.73 -20.64
C LEU A 95 -6.36 5.72 -21.74
N GLY A 96 -5.24 6.43 -21.56
CA GLY A 96 -4.12 6.37 -22.50
C GLY A 96 -4.36 7.23 -23.74
N ALA A 97 -3.88 6.80 -24.92
CA ALA A 97 -3.88 7.64 -26.12
C ALA A 97 -5.23 7.66 -26.88
N ASP A 98 -6.10 6.67 -26.67
CA ASP A 98 -7.40 6.56 -27.36
C ASP A 98 -8.51 6.19 -26.36
N PRO A 99 -9.37 7.13 -25.95
CA PRO A 99 -10.46 6.88 -25.03
C PRO A 99 -11.65 6.17 -25.70
N THR A 100 -11.59 5.96 -27.02
CA THR A 100 -12.61 5.26 -27.82
C THR A 100 -12.18 3.84 -28.18
N ASP A 101 -11.00 3.42 -27.74
CA ASP A 101 -10.52 2.06 -27.96
C ASP A 101 -11.43 1.07 -27.23
N GLU A 102 -12.20 0.30 -28.00
CA GLU A 102 -13.07 -0.78 -27.50
C GLU A 102 -12.28 -1.89 -26.78
N SER A 103 -10.94 -1.90 -26.87
CA SER A 103 -10.07 -2.76 -26.06
C SER A 103 -10.05 -2.38 -24.58
N VAL A 104 -10.43 -1.14 -24.24
CA VAL A 104 -10.72 -0.72 -22.88
C VAL A 104 -12.05 -1.35 -22.49
N ASN A 105 -12.01 -2.57 -21.97
CA ASN A 105 -13.16 -3.40 -21.59
C ASN A 105 -13.92 -2.85 -20.35
N CYS A 106 -14.14 -1.53 -20.27
CA CYS A 106 -14.72 -0.81 -19.15
C CYS A 106 -14.20 -1.26 -17.78
N GLN A 107 -12.88 -1.48 -17.73
CA GLN A 107 -12.12 -1.84 -16.55
C GLN A 107 -10.98 -0.83 -16.36
N ARG A 108 -10.69 -0.48 -15.10
CA ARG A 108 -9.44 0.20 -14.77
C ARG A 108 -8.28 -0.75 -15.04
N LYS A 109 -7.07 -0.22 -15.28
CA LYS A 109 -5.88 -1.07 -15.43
C LYS A 109 -5.73 -1.99 -14.21
N ASN A 110 -5.31 -3.23 -14.45
CA ASN A 110 -5.23 -4.29 -13.43
C ASN A 110 -6.57 -4.59 -12.72
N ASN A 111 -7.69 -4.14 -13.28
CA ASN A 111 -9.04 -4.30 -12.75
C ASN A 111 -9.18 -3.79 -11.30
N VAL A 112 -8.45 -2.73 -10.93
CA VAL A 112 -8.48 -2.18 -9.56
C VAL A 112 -9.86 -1.65 -9.19
N SER A 113 -10.31 -1.93 -7.97
CA SER A 113 -11.65 -1.54 -7.49
C SER A 113 -11.68 -1.01 -6.05
N VAL A 114 -10.65 -1.31 -5.25
CA VAL A 114 -10.57 -0.90 -3.85
C VAL A 114 -9.18 -0.42 -3.46
N ILE A 115 -9.12 0.38 -2.39
CA ILE A 115 -7.91 0.70 -1.64
C ILE A 115 -8.04 0.01 -0.28
N THR A 116 -7.19 -0.97 0.00
CA THR A 116 -7.13 -1.69 1.27
C THR A 116 -6.13 -1.00 2.20
N PHE A 117 -6.50 -0.82 3.46
CA PHE A 117 -5.66 -0.21 4.49
C PHE A 117 -5.13 -1.26 5.44
N LEU A 118 -3.83 -1.20 5.72
CA LEU A 118 -3.07 -2.19 6.45
C LEU A 118 -2.37 -1.53 7.64
N GLU A 119 -2.40 -2.19 8.79
CA GLU A 119 -1.41 -2.03 9.83
C GLU A 119 -0.39 -3.16 9.66
N VAL A 120 0.89 -2.83 9.56
CA VAL A 120 1.97 -3.79 9.37
C VAL A 120 2.98 -3.63 10.51
N GLN A 121 3.28 -4.70 11.21
CA GLN A 121 4.34 -4.75 12.22
C GLN A 121 5.60 -5.34 11.60
N ILE A 122 6.74 -4.74 11.88
CA ILE A 122 8.01 -5.03 11.20
C ILE A 122 9.14 -5.14 12.22
N VAL A 123 9.95 -6.18 12.08
CA VAL A 123 11.25 -6.36 12.74
C VAL A 123 12.22 -6.88 11.69
N GLN A 124 13.19 -6.05 11.31
CA GLN A 124 14.22 -6.45 10.35
C GLN A 124 15.21 -7.44 10.98
N PRO A 125 15.74 -8.37 10.19
CA PRO A 125 16.87 -9.19 10.61
C PRO A 125 18.09 -8.33 10.92
N ASN A 126 18.89 -8.77 11.89
CA ASN A 126 20.15 -8.11 12.22
C ASN A 126 21.13 -8.03 11.05
N ALA A 127 21.08 -8.99 10.12
CA ALA A 127 21.89 -8.97 8.91
C ALA A 127 21.50 -7.81 7.98
N ALA A 128 20.19 -7.60 7.79
CA ALA A 128 19.67 -6.48 7.01
C ALA A 128 20.04 -5.13 7.63
N LEU A 129 19.88 -5.00 8.95
CA LEU A 129 20.26 -3.79 9.67
C LEU A 129 21.77 -3.55 9.58
N ALA A 130 22.61 -4.58 9.72
CA ALA A 130 24.05 -4.45 9.59
C ALA A 130 24.48 -3.93 8.21
N GLU A 131 23.78 -4.33 7.15
CA GLU A 131 24.07 -3.91 5.77
C GLU A 131 23.55 -2.50 5.46
N TYR A 132 22.34 -2.16 5.92
CA TYR A 132 21.60 -1.00 5.42
C TYR A 132 21.49 0.16 6.41
N GLN A 133 21.74 -0.02 7.72
CA GLN A 133 21.53 1.02 8.74
C GLN A 133 22.33 2.30 8.52
N GLU A 134 23.47 2.23 7.83
CA GLU A 134 24.32 3.39 7.57
C GLU A 134 23.86 4.23 6.36
N GLN A 135 22.86 3.75 5.61
CA GLN A 135 22.33 4.43 4.42
C GLN A 135 21.41 5.59 4.81
N ARG A 136 22.00 6.76 5.08
CA ARG A 136 21.35 8.00 5.54
C ARG A 136 20.17 8.53 4.72
N TYR A 137 19.95 8.04 3.49
CA TYR A 137 18.85 8.48 2.62
C TYR A 137 17.73 7.44 2.50
N MET A 138 17.77 6.42 3.35
CA MET A 138 16.78 5.36 3.44
C MET A 138 16.08 5.43 4.78
N TYR A 139 14.85 4.91 4.85
CA TYR A 139 14.19 4.70 6.13
C TYR A 139 15.02 3.65 6.90
N PRO A 140 15.61 3.99 8.05
CA PRO A 140 16.58 3.10 8.72
C PRO A 140 15.96 1.77 9.18
N GLU A 141 14.62 1.71 9.25
CA GLU A 141 13.82 0.53 9.55
C GLU A 141 13.61 -0.41 8.34
N PHE A 142 14.04 -0.01 7.14
CA PHE A 142 13.74 -0.72 5.89
C PHE A 142 14.96 -0.83 4.97
N CYS A 143 14.99 -1.90 4.17
CA CYS A 143 15.96 -2.10 3.09
C CYS A 143 15.61 -1.30 1.82
N PRO A 144 16.45 -1.25 0.77
CA PRO A 144 16.15 -0.53 -0.46
C PRO A 144 14.97 -1.13 -1.21
N PHE A 145 14.00 -0.29 -1.59
CA PHE A 145 12.79 -0.70 -2.31
C PHE A 145 13.08 -1.55 -3.55
N VAL A 146 12.27 -2.60 -3.72
CA VAL A 146 12.20 -3.42 -4.94
C VAL A 146 10.74 -3.61 -5.31
N ALA A 147 10.39 -3.35 -6.57
CA ALA A 147 9.06 -3.61 -7.06
C ALA A 147 8.75 -5.11 -7.03
N MET A 148 7.60 -5.46 -6.43
CA MET A 148 7.04 -6.80 -6.46
C MET A 148 5.91 -6.85 -7.49
N GLU A 149 6.00 -7.78 -8.43
CA GLU A 149 5.05 -7.95 -9.54
C GLU A 149 4.68 -9.44 -9.66
N ASP A 150 3.40 -9.74 -9.90
CA ASP A 150 2.90 -11.12 -10.07
C ASP A 150 3.34 -12.13 -8.97
N GLY A 151 3.60 -11.63 -7.75
CA GLY A 151 4.03 -12.45 -6.62
C GLY A 151 5.53 -12.73 -6.58
N GLU A 152 6.35 -12.04 -7.37
CA GLU A 152 7.80 -12.14 -7.36
C GLU A 152 8.49 -10.77 -7.34
N CYS A 153 9.79 -10.75 -6.99
CA CYS A 153 10.62 -9.58 -7.20
C CYS A 153 10.78 -9.32 -8.71
N ALA A 154 10.43 -8.13 -9.19
CA ALA A 154 10.52 -7.78 -10.61
C ALA A 154 11.96 -7.78 -11.17
N TYR A 155 12.97 -7.72 -10.30
CA TYR A 155 14.40 -7.73 -10.62
C TYR A 155 15.15 -8.83 -9.86
N ALA A 156 14.65 -10.07 -9.92
CA ALA A 156 15.39 -11.22 -9.43
C ALA A 156 16.59 -11.54 -10.34
N ASP A 157 17.61 -10.68 -10.32
CA ASP A 157 18.88 -10.90 -11.01
C ASP A 157 19.61 -12.07 -10.31
N GLU A 158 20.20 -13.00 -11.07
CA GLU A 158 20.91 -14.19 -10.53
C GLU A 158 22.11 -13.88 -9.59
N GLN A 159 22.46 -12.60 -9.40
CA GLN A 159 23.59 -12.15 -8.57
C GLN A 159 23.19 -11.53 -7.23
N ASP A 160 21.93 -11.15 -7.04
CA ASP A 160 21.40 -10.80 -5.73
C ASP A 160 20.44 -11.91 -5.31
N ASN A 161 20.95 -12.89 -4.56
CA ASN A 161 20.10 -13.83 -3.82
C ASN A 161 19.28 -13.12 -2.73
N GLY A 162 19.15 -11.78 -2.80
CA GLY A 162 17.97 -11.01 -2.50
C GLY A 162 17.37 -11.50 -1.21
N ASP A 163 18.03 -11.16 -0.10
CA ASP A 163 17.68 -11.62 1.24
C ASP A 163 16.15 -11.68 1.38
N THR A 164 15.60 -12.90 1.25
CA THR A 164 14.21 -13.14 0.79
C THR A 164 13.16 -12.80 1.86
N SER A 165 13.63 -12.28 3.00
CA SER A 165 12.84 -11.95 4.18
C SER A 165 12.85 -10.47 4.54
N SER A 166 13.72 -9.64 3.96
CA SER A 166 13.91 -8.27 4.46
C SER A 166 12.93 -7.28 3.81
N GLU A 167 12.15 -6.56 4.62
CA GLU A 167 11.19 -5.56 4.12
C GLU A 167 11.96 -4.37 3.56
N ARG A 168 11.43 -3.77 2.50
CA ARG A 168 12.11 -2.68 1.81
C ARG A 168 11.23 -1.45 1.71
N ALA A 169 11.79 -0.24 1.68
CA ALA A 169 11.04 0.99 1.49
C ALA A 169 11.84 2.08 0.77
N GLN A 170 11.12 2.95 0.05
CA GLN A 170 11.70 4.13 -0.59
C GLN A 170 10.70 5.27 -0.65
N ALA A 171 11.18 6.47 -0.31
CA ALA A 171 10.45 7.72 -0.55
C ALA A 171 10.64 8.16 -2.00
N PHE A 172 9.58 8.61 -2.64
CA PHE A 172 9.63 9.16 -3.99
C PHE A 172 9.30 10.64 -3.96
N SER A 173 9.98 11.43 -4.79
CA SER A 173 9.62 12.82 -5.03
C SER A 173 8.23 12.91 -5.64
N ALA A 174 7.50 13.99 -5.34
CA ALA A 174 6.19 14.25 -5.92
C ALA A 174 6.24 14.16 -7.46
N ASP A 175 5.35 13.36 -8.02
CA ASP A 175 5.19 13.17 -9.46
C ASP A 175 4.54 14.43 -10.08
N MET A 176 5.02 14.89 -11.23
CA MET A 176 4.50 16.14 -11.84
C MET A 176 3.07 15.99 -12.39
N VAL A 177 2.67 14.76 -12.74
CA VAL A 177 1.35 14.41 -13.25
C VAL A 177 0.38 14.20 -12.09
N ALA A 178 0.85 13.60 -11.00
CA ALA A 178 0.10 13.31 -9.78
C ALA A 178 0.92 13.71 -8.54
N PRO A 179 1.03 15.01 -8.20
CA PRO A 179 1.84 15.46 -7.08
C PRO A 179 1.20 15.11 -5.75
N TYR A 180 1.53 13.93 -5.25
CA TYR A 180 1.29 13.47 -3.88
C TYR A 180 2.61 13.45 -3.14
N TYR A 181 2.78 14.38 -2.21
CA TYR A 181 3.97 14.43 -1.36
C TYR A 181 3.95 13.28 -0.35
N ASP A 182 5.10 13.00 0.25
CA ASP A 182 5.24 11.94 1.26
C ASP A 182 4.87 10.54 0.76
N THR A 183 4.96 10.34 -0.55
CA THR A 183 4.79 9.04 -1.18
C THR A 183 5.93 8.10 -0.78
N VAL A 184 5.57 7.04 -0.08
CA VAL A 184 6.48 5.94 0.29
C VAL A 184 5.97 4.64 -0.31
N TRP A 185 6.87 3.86 -0.87
CA TRP A 185 6.60 2.52 -1.37
C TRP A 185 7.30 1.50 -0.51
N PHE A 186 6.64 0.37 -0.26
CA PHE A 186 7.17 -0.71 0.57
C PHE A 186 7.13 -2.03 -0.18
N SER A 187 8.15 -2.86 0.00
CA SER A 187 8.22 -4.21 -0.56
C SER A 187 8.16 -5.24 0.56
N TYR A 188 7.28 -6.22 0.39
CA TYR A 188 7.10 -7.31 1.35
C TYR A 188 7.40 -8.64 0.69
N PRO A 189 8.67 -9.08 0.69
CA PRO A 189 9.02 -10.37 0.14
C PRO A 189 8.42 -11.50 1.02
N ASN A 190 7.62 -12.36 0.39
CA ASN A 190 7.02 -13.51 1.06
C ASN A 190 7.56 -14.81 0.44
N SER A 191 7.14 -15.94 0.99
CA SER A 191 7.58 -17.26 0.59
C SER A 191 7.64 -17.44 -0.93
N CYS A 192 8.74 -18.00 -1.43
CA CYS A 192 9.01 -18.19 -2.84
C CYS A 192 9.00 -16.87 -3.67
N VAL A 193 9.66 -15.82 -3.17
CA VAL A 193 9.70 -14.48 -3.80
C VAL A 193 10.38 -14.44 -5.18
N THR A 194 11.08 -15.49 -5.58
CA THR A 194 11.78 -15.59 -6.87
C THR A 194 10.92 -16.29 -7.94
N SER A 195 9.63 -16.48 -7.71
CA SER A 195 8.74 -17.13 -8.68
C SER A 195 7.33 -16.55 -8.64
N SER A 196 6.82 -16.18 -9.79
CA SER A 196 5.46 -15.64 -9.93
C SER A 196 4.38 -16.68 -9.61
N TRP A 197 3.21 -16.18 -9.26
CA TRP A 197 2.00 -16.99 -9.03
C TRP A 197 1.66 -17.90 -10.20
N LYS A 198 1.90 -17.43 -11.43
CA LYS A 198 1.63 -18.21 -12.65
C LYS A 198 2.72 -19.25 -12.93
N ASN A 199 3.97 -18.96 -12.55
CA ASN A 199 5.13 -19.75 -12.93
C ASN A 199 6.01 -20.07 -11.72
N GLY A 200 5.63 -21.09 -10.95
CA GLY A 200 6.56 -21.75 -10.01
C GLY A 200 6.33 -21.51 -8.53
N LYS A 201 5.39 -20.64 -8.12
CA LYS A 201 5.06 -20.37 -6.71
C LYS A 201 4.27 -21.52 -6.02
N SER A 202 4.92 -22.67 -5.89
CA SER A 202 4.40 -23.92 -5.32
C SER A 202 4.64 -24.05 -3.81
N ASN A 203 3.91 -24.95 -3.13
CA ASN A 203 4.15 -25.24 -1.72
C ASN A 203 5.59 -25.71 -1.46
N THR A 204 6.16 -26.54 -2.34
CA THR A 204 7.56 -26.98 -2.24
C THR A 204 8.53 -25.79 -2.30
N CYS A 205 8.29 -24.83 -3.18
CA CYS A 205 9.12 -23.61 -3.24
C CYS A 205 8.97 -22.76 -1.98
N ARG A 206 7.75 -22.65 -1.44
CA ARG A 206 7.49 -21.90 -0.20
C ARG A 206 8.11 -22.54 1.04
N GLU A 207 8.17 -23.86 1.08
CA GLU A 207 8.89 -24.60 2.13
C GLU A 207 10.41 -24.38 2.04
N GLN A 208 10.95 -24.30 0.82
CA GLN A 208 12.37 -24.03 0.59
C GLN A 208 12.74 -22.57 0.89
N TYR A 209 11.83 -21.63 0.59
CA TYR A 209 12.02 -20.20 0.78
C TYR A 209 10.79 -19.64 1.53
N PRO A 210 10.80 -19.60 2.87
CA PRO A 210 9.63 -19.27 3.70
C PRO A 210 9.24 -17.77 3.71
N GLY A 211 10.14 -16.86 3.31
CA GLY A 211 9.88 -15.42 3.25
C GLY A 211 9.67 -14.76 4.61
N GLY A 212 9.17 -13.51 4.62
CA GLY A 212 9.08 -12.70 5.84
C GLY A 212 7.74 -12.74 6.61
N LEU A 213 6.65 -13.21 5.99
CA LEU A 213 5.31 -13.13 6.60
C LEU A 213 5.18 -14.09 7.79
N CYS A 214 4.91 -13.54 8.96
CA CYS A 214 4.60 -14.32 10.15
C CYS A 214 3.29 -15.10 10.00
N PRO A 215 3.24 -16.34 10.53
CA PRO A 215 1.97 -17.05 10.71
C PRO A 215 0.95 -16.17 11.46
N PHE A 216 -0.33 -16.36 11.14
CA PHE A 216 -1.39 -15.59 11.79
C PHE A 216 -1.34 -15.74 13.31
N GLY A 217 -1.39 -14.61 14.02
CA GLY A 217 -1.31 -14.55 15.48
C GLY A 217 0.11 -14.56 16.06
N THR A 218 1.15 -14.58 15.22
CA THR A 218 2.55 -14.51 15.65
C THR A 218 3.13 -13.12 15.39
N GLU A 219 3.78 -12.54 16.40
CA GLU A 219 4.49 -11.26 16.28
C GLU A 219 5.85 -11.46 15.57
N PRO A 220 6.32 -10.47 14.78
CA PRO A 220 7.62 -10.53 14.12
C PRO A 220 8.76 -10.45 15.13
N ASP A 221 9.81 -11.25 14.89
CA ASP A 221 11.00 -11.32 15.72
C ASP A 221 12.31 -11.07 14.95
N GLY A 222 12.20 -10.84 13.63
CA GLY A 222 13.36 -10.62 12.74
C GLY A 222 14.19 -11.87 12.47
N GLY A 223 13.79 -13.03 13.00
CA GLY A 223 14.52 -14.30 12.87
C GLY A 223 13.68 -15.37 12.19
N ASN A 224 12.53 -15.73 12.77
CA ASN A 224 11.59 -16.70 12.19
C ASN A 224 10.72 -16.05 11.12
N CYS A 225 10.35 -14.80 11.34
CA CYS A 225 9.59 -13.97 10.43
C CYS A 225 9.81 -12.50 10.79
N THR A 226 9.60 -11.63 9.82
CA THR A 226 10.04 -10.24 9.84
C THR A 226 8.88 -9.27 9.81
N PHE A 227 7.70 -9.69 9.32
CA PHE A 227 6.50 -8.87 9.36
C PHE A 227 5.21 -9.64 9.63
N SER A 228 4.26 -8.97 10.29
CA SER A 228 2.86 -9.40 10.38
C SER A 228 1.95 -8.25 9.98
N TYR A 229 0.70 -8.53 9.62
CA TYR A 229 -0.22 -7.47 9.22
C TYR A 229 -1.64 -7.71 9.71
N LYS A 230 -2.40 -6.62 9.70
CA LYS A 230 -3.85 -6.60 9.88
C LYS A 230 -4.46 -5.67 8.84
N ILE A 231 -5.45 -6.17 8.09
CA ILE A 231 -6.31 -5.30 7.29
C ILE A 231 -7.22 -4.53 8.25
N LEU A 232 -7.10 -3.21 8.21
CA LEU A 232 -7.94 -2.31 8.98
C LEU A 232 -9.32 -2.16 8.35
N GLY A 233 -9.35 -2.09 7.01
CA GLY A 233 -10.57 -1.99 6.22
C GLY A 233 -10.23 -1.71 4.76
N TYR A 234 -11.23 -1.36 3.97
CA TYR A 234 -11.05 -1.00 2.57
C TYR A 234 -12.01 0.11 2.15
N LEU A 235 -11.65 0.81 1.09
CA LEU A 235 -12.43 1.85 0.46
C LEU A 235 -12.71 1.48 -1.00
N SER A 236 -13.97 1.47 -1.40
CA SER A 236 -14.33 1.35 -2.81
C SER A 236 -13.88 2.60 -3.57
N ILE A 237 -13.14 2.40 -4.66
CA ILE A 237 -12.69 3.50 -5.52
C ILE A 237 -13.89 4.22 -6.12
N ASP A 238 -14.91 3.49 -6.58
CA ASP A 238 -16.12 4.08 -7.17
C ASP A 238 -16.88 4.99 -6.20
N GLN A 239 -16.90 4.63 -4.92
CA GLN A 239 -17.48 5.47 -3.86
C GLN A 239 -16.60 6.69 -3.57
N LEU A 240 -15.29 6.49 -3.45
CA LEU A 240 -14.33 7.58 -3.22
C LEU A 240 -14.44 8.66 -4.30
N VAL A 241 -14.36 8.25 -5.56
CA VAL A 241 -14.35 9.21 -6.68
C VAL A 241 -15.75 9.75 -6.98
N GLY A 242 -16.79 9.13 -6.42
CA GLY A 242 -18.18 9.60 -6.48
C GLY A 242 -18.98 9.06 -7.65
N ILE A 243 -18.49 8.06 -8.39
CA ILE A 243 -19.21 7.41 -9.50
C ILE A 243 -20.57 6.88 -9.03
N THR A 244 -20.62 6.27 -7.85
CA THR A 244 -21.87 5.71 -7.29
C THR A 244 -22.89 6.78 -6.88
N ALA A 245 -22.52 8.07 -6.94
CA ALA A 245 -23.40 9.21 -6.68
C ALA A 245 -23.80 9.96 -7.97
N ILE A 246 -23.27 9.58 -9.13
CA ILE A 246 -23.60 10.22 -10.42
C ILE A 246 -24.95 9.69 -10.91
N ASN A 247 -25.85 10.61 -11.29
CA ASN A 247 -27.18 10.25 -11.75
C ASN A 247 -27.17 9.71 -13.18
N ALA A 248 -27.47 8.41 -13.33
CA ALA A 248 -27.47 7.67 -14.59
C ALA A 248 -28.53 8.16 -15.60
N THR A 249 -29.55 8.92 -15.15
CA THR A 249 -30.58 9.46 -16.05
C THR A 249 -30.15 10.76 -16.75
N SER A 250 -29.03 11.36 -16.37
CA SER A 250 -28.62 12.70 -16.87
C SER A 250 -27.88 12.65 -18.21
N ASN A 251 -27.34 11.48 -18.59
CA ASN A 251 -26.50 11.30 -19.79
C ASN A 251 -27.24 10.60 -20.94
N SER A 252 -28.57 10.71 -21.00
CA SER A 252 -29.31 10.35 -22.21
C SER A 252 -29.08 11.41 -23.28
N GLY A 253 -27.93 11.35 -23.96
CA GLY A 253 -27.76 11.95 -25.27
C GLY A 253 -28.88 11.47 -26.20
N SER A 254 -29.39 12.38 -27.04
CA SER A 254 -30.45 12.10 -28.03
C SER A 254 -29.99 11.06 -29.06
N GLY A 255 -30.01 9.78 -28.69
CA GLY A 255 -29.89 8.64 -29.58
C GLY A 255 -31.26 8.03 -29.81
N SER A 256 -31.84 8.27 -30.99
CA SER A 256 -33.05 7.60 -31.44
C SER A 256 -32.85 6.09 -31.42
N SER A 257 -33.52 5.39 -30.52
CA SER A 257 -33.72 3.94 -30.59
C SER A 257 -34.99 3.59 -29.82
N SER A 258 -35.88 2.84 -30.48
CA SER A 258 -37.15 2.34 -29.95
C SER A 258 -36.93 1.54 -28.68
N SER A 259 -37.01 2.18 -27.51
CA SER A 259 -36.95 1.51 -26.22
C SER A 259 -38.35 1.14 -25.77
N SER A 260 -38.49 -0.09 -25.27
CA SER A 260 -39.75 -0.63 -24.80
C SER A 260 -40.14 0.03 -23.47
N ALA A 261 -41.43 0.00 -23.11
CA ALA A 261 -41.88 0.53 -21.82
C ALA A 261 -41.18 -0.12 -20.60
N LEU A 262 -40.61 -1.31 -20.78
CA LEU A 262 -39.83 -2.03 -19.76
C LEU A 262 -38.43 -1.44 -19.56
N ASP A 263 -37.80 -0.94 -20.62
CA ASP A 263 -36.49 -0.26 -20.53
C ASP A 263 -36.60 1.05 -19.74
N ASN A 264 -37.74 1.73 -19.84
CA ASN A 264 -38.00 2.96 -19.08
C ASN A 264 -38.27 2.68 -17.58
N VAL A 265 -38.85 1.52 -17.24
CA VAL A 265 -39.06 1.10 -15.84
C VAL A 265 -37.73 0.65 -15.21
N GLN A 266 -36.87 -0.05 -15.95
CA GLN A 266 -35.55 -0.45 -15.46
C GLN A 266 -34.61 0.77 -15.31
N LYS A 267 -34.59 1.70 -16.29
CA LYS A 267 -33.87 2.98 -16.21
C LYS A 267 -34.38 3.89 -15.08
N ALA A 268 -35.66 3.79 -14.72
CA ALA A 268 -36.21 4.49 -13.56
C ALA A 268 -35.84 3.82 -12.22
N SER A 269 -35.34 2.57 -12.22
CA SER A 269 -35.08 1.82 -10.98
C SER A 269 -33.71 2.08 -10.35
N THR A 270 -32.72 2.56 -11.11
CA THR A 270 -31.40 2.96 -10.58
C THR A 270 -31.06 4.39 -10.98
N LYS A 271 -31.36 5.33 -10.06
CA LYS A 271 -30.99 6.74 -10.22
C LYS A 271 -29.47 6.92 -10.37
N TYR A 272 -28.65 6.04 -9.79
CA TYR A 272 -27.19 6.18 -9.79
C TYR A 272 -26.50 5.00 -10.48
N TYR A 273 -25.27 5.20 -10.95
CA TYR A 273 -24.43 4.11 -11.45
C TYR A 273 -24.02 3.16 -10.32
N ASN A 274 -23.99 1.85 -10.59
CA ASN A 274 -23.63 0.84 -9.59
C ASN A 274 -22.12 0.75 -9.37
N ASN A 275 -21.32 0.94 -10.42
CA ASN A 275 -19.87 0.81 -10.42
C ASN A 275 -19.26 1.49 -11.67
N TYR A 276 -17.93 1.48 -11.76
CA TYR A 276 -17.19 2.02 -12.91
C TYR A 276 -17.59 1.36 -14.25
N SER A 277 -17.77 0.04 -14.30
CA SER A 277 -18.12 -0.63 -15.57
C SER A 277 -19.45 -0.12 -16.12
N ALA A 278 -20.49 0.00 -15.29
CA ALA A 278 -21.78 0.56 -15.71
C ALA A 278 -21.68 2.05 -16.10
N PHE A 279 -20.80 2.81 -15.44
CA PHE A 279 -20.53 4.21 -15.78
C PHE A 279 -19.83 4.34 -17.14
N CYS A 280 -18.81 3.52 -17.39
CA CYS A 280 -18.05 3.49 -18.64
C CYS A 280 -18.88 2.95 -19.81
N GLU A 281 -19.65 1.87 -19.62
CA GLU A 281 -20.53 1.29 -20.66
C GLU A 281 -21.61 2.26 -21.14
N ALA A 282 -21.97 3.25 -20.31
CA ALA A 282 -22.85 4.35 -20.68
C ALA A 282 -22.14 5.45 -21.51
N GLY A 283 -20.86 5.26 -21.87
CA GLY A 283 -20.06 6.19 -22.67
C GLY A 283 -19.40 7.31 -21.87
N ASN A 284 -19.31 7.18 -20.54
CA ASN A 284 -18.68 8.20 -19.69
C ASN A 284 -17.20 7.90 -19.45
N VAL A 285 -16.43 8.96 -19.18
CA VAL A 285 -15.00 8.90 -18.93
C VAL A 285 -14.71 9.28 -17.49
N GLU A 286 -14.00 8.42 -16.75
CA GLU A 286 -13.54 8.75 -15.40
C GLU A 286 -12.36 9.73 -15.45
N PHE A 287 -11.33 9.37 -16.23
CA PHE A 287 -10.15 10.18 -16.41
C PHE A 287 -9.45 9.82 -17.72
N HIS A 288 -9.04 10.83 -18.47
CA HIS A 288 -8.24 10.65 -19.67
C HIS A 288 -7.39 11.89 -19.92
N SER A 289 -6.09 11.69 -20.13
CA SER A 289 -5.16 12.76 -20.45
C SER A 289 -4.84 12.80 -21.95
N TYR A 290 -4.95 14.00 -22.54
CA TYR A 290 -4.60 14.21 -23.95
C TYR A 290 -3.16 14.73 -24.14
N ASP A 291 -2.50 15.12 -23.05
CA ASP A 291 -1.17 15.70 -23.10
C ASP A 291 -0.12 14.61 -23.39
N GLN A 292 0.56 14.75 -24.52
CA GLN A 292 1.68 13.87 -24.89
C GLN A 292 2.95 14.18 -24.11
N ASP A 293 3.12 15.45 -23.70
CA ASP A 293 4.22 15.88 -22.85
C ASP A 293 3.71 16.08 -21.42
N LYS A 294 4.09 15.14 -20.56
CA LYS A 294 3.71 15.10 -19.14
C LYS A 294 4.72 15.82 -18.22
N THR A 295 5.79 16.40 -18.79
CA THR A 295 6.90 17.01 -18.01
C THR A 295 6.53 18.29 -17.27
N LEU A 296 5.37 18.91 -17.56
CA LEU A 296 4.87 20.10 -16.88
C LEU A 296 3.52 19.84 -16.18
N GLY A 297 3.21 18.57 -15.90
CA GLY A 297 1.90 18.13 -15.46
C GLY A 297 0.87 18.09 -16.59
N LEU A 298 -0.37 17.75 -16.23
CA LEU A 298 -1.50 17.64 -17.14
C LEU A 298 -2.38 18.89 -17.08
N LYS A 299 -2.75 19.40 -18.25
CA LYS A 299 -3.60 20.59 -18.45
C LYS A 299 -4.81 20.29 -19.31
N ASN A 300 -4.70 19.31 -20.22
CA ASN A 300 -5.77 18.91 -21.10
C ASN A 300 -6.25 17.50 -20.72
N VAL A 301 -7.29 17.46 -19.90
CA VAL A 301 -7.89 16.21 -19.41
C VAL A 301 -9.40 16.23 -19.57
N THR A 302 -10.00 15.06 -19.83
CA THR A 302 -11.42 14.81 -19.62
C THR A 302 -11.53 13.99 -18.34
N SER A 303 -12.27 14.47 -17.35
CA SER A 303 -12.40 13.75 -16.08
C SER A 303 -13.68 14.05 -15.31
N ILE A 304 -14.00 13.18 -14.36
CA ILE A 304 -15.00 13.48 -13.32
C ILE A 304 -14.46 14.54 -12.34
N PRO A 305 -15.34 15.24 -11.59
CA PRO A 305 -14.92 16.35 -10.72
C PRO A 305 -13.84 16.00 -9.70
N PHE A 306 -13.79 14.74 -9.26
CA PHE A 306 -12.75 14.27 -8.35
C PHE A 306 -11.34 14.43 -8.92
N TRP A 307 -11.16 14.25 -10.25
CA TRP A 307 -9.89 14.28 -10.95
C TRP A 307 -9.71 15.51 -11.87
N GLU A 308 -10.45 16.59 -11.66
CA GLU A 308 -10.46 17.76 -12.56
C GLU A 308 -9.11 18.50 -12.62
N ASN A 309 -8.35 18.49 -11.51
CA ASN A 309 -7.07 19.20 -11.40
C ASN A 309 -5.92 18.25 -10.99
N PRO A 310 -5.56 17.28 -11.84
CA PRO A 310 -4.70 16.14 -11.46
C PRO A 310 -3.27 16.56 -11.05
N SER A 311 -2.75 17.64 -11.64
CA SER A 311 -1.41 18.14 -11.33
C SER A 311 -1.40 19.29 -10.32
N SER A 312 -2.53 19.55 -9.65
CA SER A 312 -2.63 20.53 -8.57
C SER A 312 -2.34 19.87 -7.23
N LEU A 313 -1.33 20.36 -6.53
CA LEU A 313 -1.03 19.94 -5.16
C LEU A 313 -2.24 20.14 -4.23
N GLU A 314 -2.93 21.28 -4.33
CA GLU A 314 -4.09 21.58 -3.49
C GLU A 314 -5.25 20.59 -3.74
N ALA A 315 -5.47 20.21 -5.01
CA ALA A 315 -6.51 19.24 -5.35
C ALA A 315 -6.17 17.84 -4.82
N ASN A 316 -4.90 17.43 -4.93
CA ASN A 316 -4.46 16.12 -4.45
C ASN A 316 -4.49 16.01 -2.92
N ILE A 317 -4.18 17.11 -2.21
CA ILE A 317 -4.41 17.21 -0.76
C ILE A 317 -5.91 17.04 -0.46
N ALA A 318 -6.80 17.73 -1.17
CA ALA A 318 -8.24 17.59 -0.95
C ALA A 318 -8.78 16.17 -1.25
N GLN A 319 -8.20 15.48 -2.23
CA GLN A 319 -8.52 14.08 -2.55
C GLN A 319 -8.06 13.14 -1.42
N LEU A 320 -6.85 13.35 -0.87
CA LEU A 320 -6.34 12.65 0.31
C LEU A 320 -7.24 12.86 1.54
N ASP A 321 -7.67 14.10 1.78
CA ASP A 321 -8.59 14.43 2.87
C ASP A 321 -9.91 13.70 2.72
N LYS A 322 -10.44 13.65 1.50
CA LYS A 322 -11.69 12.95 1.20
C LYS A 322 -11.52 11.44 1.39
N ALA A 323 -10.41 10.84 0.96
CA ALA A 323 -10.11 9.43 1.22
C ALA A 323 -10.09 9.15 2.73
N SER A 324 -9.32 9.93 3.48
CA SER A 324 -9.20 9.80 4.94
C SER A 324 -10.54 9.92 5.67
N ARG A 325 -11.39 10.88 5.27
CA ARG A 325 -12.74 11.05 5.83
C ARG A 325 -13.67 9.88 5.48
N THR A 326 -13.65 9.42 4.24
CA THR A 326 -14.51 8.31 3.81
C THR A 326 -14.19 7.03 4.59
N VAL A 327 -12.90 6.79 4.82
CA VAL A 327 -12.40 5.71 5.67
C VAL A 327 -12.84 5.90 7.13
N SER A 328 -12.80 7.13 7.65
CA SER A 328 -13.28 7.44 9.01
C SER A 328 -14.79 7.20 9.18
N ASP A 329 -15.58 7.52 8.16
CA ASP A 329 -17.04 7.43 8.19
C ASP A 329 -17.55 5.98 8.00
N SER A 330 -16.79 5.11 7.33
CA SER A 330 -17.19 3.74 6.97
C SER A 330 -17.07 2.70 8.10
N GLU A 331 -17.52 3.01 9.32
CA GLU A 331 -17.44 2.11 10.49
C GLU A 331 -16.01 1.67 10.89
N LEU A 332 -14.97 2.42 10.53
CA LEU A 332 -13.62 2.23 11.10
C LEU A 332 -13.50 2.93 12.45
N ARG A 333 -14.19 2.41 13.46
CA ARG A 333 -13.95 2.78 14.87
C ARG A 333 -12.69 2.09 15.40
N SER A 334 -11.53 2.54 14.94
CA SER A 334 -10.31 2.50 15.74
C SER A 334 -9.69 3.91 15.72
N GLY A 335 -9.16 4.37 16.86
CA GLY A 335 -8.78 5.76 17.11
C GLY A 335 -7.66 6.34 16.23
N ILE A 336 -7.25 5.66 15.16
CA ILE A 336 -6.15 6.03 14.27
C ILE A 336 -6.59 7.12 13.27
N PHE A 337 -7.79 7.01 12.69
CA PHE A 337 -8.26 7.98 11.69
C PHE A 337 -8.70 9.33 12.27
N ALA A 338 -9.07 9.37 13.56
CA ALA A 338 -9.29 10.63 14.28
C ALA A 338 -7.99 11.46 14.37
N THR A 339 -6.84 10.80 14.55
CA THR A 339 -5.52 11.46 14.57
C THR A 339 -5.12 11.97 13.18
N LEU A 340 -5.38 11.17 12.13
CA LEU A 340 -5.12 11.55 10.74
C LEU A 340 -5.95 12.78 10.30
N ALA A 341 -7.26 12.77 10.59
CA ALA A 341 -8.16 13.88 10.31
C ALA A 341 -7.78 15.18 11.08
N THR A 342 -7.19 15.03 12.27
CA THR A 342 -6.74 16.16 13.11
C THR A 342 -5.43 16.75 12.59
N GLN A 343 -4.48 15.94 12.11
CA GLN A 343 -3.20 16.41 11.55
C GLN A 343 -3.39 17.16 10.23
N ILE A 344 -4.28 16.67 9.36
CA ILE A 344 -4.67 17.32 8.10
C ILE A 344 -5.36 18.68 8.34
N SER A 345 -6.16 18.79 9.41
CA SER A 345 -6.81 20.06 9.78
C SER A 345 -5.82 21.11 10.29
N ALA A 346 -4.65 20.70 10.81
CA ALA A 346 -3.63 21.62 11.29
C ALA A 346 -2.83 22.26 10.14
N THR A 347 -2.53 21.52 9.07
CA THR A 347 -1.82 22.03 7.88
C THR A 347 -2.61 23.08 7.11
N SER A 348 -3.94 22.94 7.00
CA SER A 348 -4.81 23.89 6.28
C SER A 348 -5.02 25.24 6.97
N SER A 349 -4.60 25.39 8.24
CA SER A 349 -4.88 26.58 9.06
C SER A 349 -3.73 27.61 9.15
N SER A 350 -2.58 27.35 8.52
CA SER A 350 -1.36 28.16 8.73
C SER A 350 -1.08 29.28 7.69
N SER A 351 -2.00 29.60 6.78
CA SER A 351 -1.84 30.68 5.80
C SER A 351 -2.38 32.03 6.33
N GLY A 352 -1.58 32.76 7.13
CA GLY A 352 -1.95 34.08 7.66
C GLY A 352 -0.81 35.00 8.13
N SER A 353 -0.22 35.77 7.21
CA SER A 353 0.28 37.17 7.34
C SER A 353 1.19 37.62 8.51
N THR A 354 2.46 37.94 8.25
CA THR A 354 3.05 39.31 8.16
C THR A 354 4.60 39.31 8.15
N ARG A 355 5.17 40.42 7.67
CA ARG A 355 6.51 40.65 7.12
C ARG A 355 7.51 41.25 8.13
N SER A 356 8.70 40.65 8.28
CA SER A 356 9.98 41.33 8.63
C SER A 356 11.20 40.40 8.45
N GLN A 357 12.17 40.81 7.63
CA GLN A 357 13.52 40.21 7.49
C GLN A 357 14.46 40.69 8.62
N PRO A 358 15.72 40.20 8.73
CA PRO A 358 16.27 38.84 8.58
C PRO A 358 17.15 38.46 9.80
N LEU A 359 17.33 37.17 10.12
CA LEU A 359 18.46 36.68 10.93
C LEU A 359 18.64 35.18 10.69
N ALA A 360 19.86 34.80 10.29
CA ALA A 360 20.27 33.41 10.18
C ALA A 360 20.24 32.75 11.56
N LEU A 361 19.50 31.64 11.70
CA LEU A 361 19.62 30.68 12.80
C LEU A 361 18.91 29.38 12.41
N ASP A 362 19.68 28.30 12.56
CA ASP A 362 19.37 26.88 12.67
C ASP A 362 18.41 26.20 11.71
N LEU A 363 19.01 25.31 10.91
CA LEU A 363 18.42 24.13 10.31
C LEU A 363 18.02 23.16 11.41
N ASP A 364 16.81 23.28 11.95
CA ASP A 364 16.15 22.18 12.64
C ASP A 364 14.63 22.31 12.56
N GLY A 365 13.99 21.21 12.14
CA GLY A 365 12.66 20.81 12.60
C GLY A 365 11.45 21.55 12.02
N ASN A 366 10.97 21.10 10.87
CA ASN A 366 9.54 20.79 10.68
C ASN A 366 9.34 20.11 9.31
N SER A 367 9.56 18.80 9.27
CA SER A 367 8.80 17.91 8.39
C SER A 367 7.80 17.22 9.31
N MET A 368 6.51 17.37 9.02
CA MET A 368 5.43 16.70 9.74
C MET A 368 5.48 15.22 9.39
N SER A 369 6.28 14.47 10.13
CA SER A 369 6.15 13.02 10.18
C SER A 369 5.05 12.69 11.18
N VAL A 370 4.16 11.78 10.79
CA VAL A 370 3.23 11.05 11.69
C VAL A 370 4.01 10.16 12.69
N TRP A 371 5.32 10.37 12.84
CA TRP A 371 6.30 9.48 13.48
C TRP A 371 7.11 10.18 14.56
N ARG A 372 6.48 11.01 15.39
CA ARG A 372 7.13 11.63 16.56
C ARG A 372 6.36 11.34 17.84
N ASP A 373 6.32 10.05 18.19
CA ASP A 373 6.25 9.58 19.58
C ASP A 373 6.99 8.25 19.67
N VAL A 374 8.30 8.28 19.38
CA VAL A 374 9.21 7.24 19.83
C VAL A 374 10.37 7.98 20.47
N ASP A 375 10.41 7.94 21.81
CA ASP A 375 11.61 8.28 22.58
C ASP A 375 12.74 7.32 22.18
N VAL A 376 13.43 7.66 21.09
CA VAL A 376 14.76 7.17 20.79
C VAL A 376 15.67 8.01 21.65
N TYR A 377 15.90 7.61 22.91
CA TYR A 377 17.10 7.82 23.73
C TYR A 377 16.74 7.62 25.21
N ASN A 378 16.83 6.37 25.67
CA ASN A 378 17.54 5.98 26.90
C ASN A 378 17.74 4.46 26.93
#